data_AF-A0A1G8S440-F1
#
_entry.id   AF-A0A1G8S440-F1
#
_cell.length_a   1.000
_cell.length_b   1.000
_cell.length_c   1.000
_cell.angle_alpha   90.00
_cell.angle_beta   90.00
_cell.angle_gamma   90.00
#
_symmetry.space_group_name_H-M   'P 1'
#
loop_
_entity.id
_entity.type
_entity.pdbx_description
1 polymer ?
#
loop_
_entity_poly.entity_id
_entity_poly.type
_entity_poly.pdbx_seq_one_letter_code
_entity_poly.pdbx_strand_id
1 'polypeptide(L)'
;MVVGTEVGAASAAPLGGSASGGGRQLDEGAARSVRVRAIRGANQIDSDDRDAILAGTAALVTEVMERNELSADDIISVIFTATPDLTAEFPAYAARQLGLTDVPLLCATEISVPAAMPRVLRLLAHVETPRSRAEIRHVYLGGAAALRTDLPQ
;
A
#
# COMPACT_ATOMS: atom_id res chain seq x y z
N MET A 1 10.04 -37.13 64.09
CA MET A 1 11.23 -37.12 63.22
C MET A 1 12.02 -35.85 63.55
N VAL A 2 13.12 -36.02 64.29
CA VAL A 2 14.38 -35.22 64.33
C VAL A 2 14.22 -33.68 64.21
N VAL A 3 14.29 -32.90 65.30
CA VAL A 3 15.50 -32.35 65.98
C VAL A 3 16.26 -31.32 65.13
N GLY A 4 16.55 -30.16 65.72
CA GLY A 4 17.79 -29.41 65.44
C GLY A 4 17.67 -27.96 65.01
N THR A 5 17.37 -27.06 65.95
CA THR A 5 17.89 -25.68 65.94
C THR A 5 19.35 -25.70 66.35
N GLU A 6 20.27 -25.00 65.67
CA GLU A 6 21.45 -24.35 66.26
C GLU A 6 22.14 -23.36 65.28
N VAL A 7 22.11 -22.08 65.72
CA VAL A 7 23.14 -21.02 65.74
C VAL A 7 24.19 -20.78 64.63
N GLY A 8 24.45 -19.48 64.40
CA GLY A 8 25.84 -18.99 64.35
C GLY A 8 26.17 -17.94 63.29
N ALA A 9 26.36 -16.69 63.71
CA ALA A 9 26.72 -15.53 62.91
C ALA A 9 28.20 -15.51 62.44
N ALA A 10 28.48 -14.82 61.32
CA ALA A 10 29.35 -13.62 61.26
C ALA A 10 29.91 -13.32 59.84
N SER A 11 29.60 -12.11 59.37
CA SER A 11 30.47 -11.11 58.69
C SER A 11 31.64 -11.55 57.80
N ALA A 12 31.63 -11.08 56.53
CA ALA A 12 32.56 -10.08 55.99
C ALA A 12 32.28 -9.78 54.49
N ALA A 13 32.17 -8.50 54.13
CA ALA A 13 32.36 -8.02 52.75
C ALA A 13 33.88 -7.88 52.47
N PRO A 14 34.36 -7.91 51.20
CA PRO A 14 34.36 -6.66 50.43
C PRO A 14 34.23 -6.76 48.89
N LEU A 15 33.73 -5.65 48.33
CA LEU A 15 34.21 -4.89 47.15
C LEU A 15 34.36 -5.57 45.77
N GLY A 16 33.64 -4.98 44.80
CA GLY A 16 34.23 -4.61 43.51
C GLY A 16 33.72 -5.38 42.30
N GLY A 17 32.82 -4.76 41.53
CA GLY A 17 32.37 -5.32 40.25
C GLY A 17 31.24 -4.52 39.61
N SER A 18 31.52 -3.25 39.30
CA SER A 18 30.70 -2.45 38.38
C SER A 18 30.73 -3.13 37.01
N ALA A 19 29.71 -3.93 36.71
CA ALA A 19 29.36 -4.28 35.35
C ALA A 19 28.19 -3.38 34.95
N SER A 20 28.55 -2.18 34.46
CA SER A 20 27.73 -1.39 33.56
C SER A 20 27.53 -2.18 32.26
N GLY A 21 26.72 -3.23 32.36
CA GLY A 21 26.11 -3.87 31.20
C GLY A 21 24.99 -2.97 30.73
N GLY A 22 25.37 -1.85 30.09
CA GLY A 22 24.48 -1.11 29.22
C GLY A 22 24.01 -2.10 28.16
N GLY A 23 22.88 -2.76 28.44
CA GLY A 23 22.08 -3.41 27.44
C GLY A 23 21.79 -2.33 26.43
N ARG A 24 22.56 -2.32 25.35
CA ARG A 24 22.23 -1.58 24.15
C ARG A 24 20.83 -2.08 23.82
N GLN A 25 19.85 -1.24 24.15
CA GLN A 25 18.54 -1.35 23.59
C GLN A 25 18.79 -1.22 22.10
N LEU A 26 18.87 -2.37 21.45
CA LEU A 26 18.90 -2.46 20.02
C LEU A 26 17.54 -1.90 19.62
N ASP A 27 17.53 -0.60 19.30
CA ASP A 27 16.52 0.02 18.47
C ASP A 27 16.69 -0.56 17.06
N GLU A 28 16.50 -1.88 16.95
CA GLU A 28 16.18 -2.54 15.70
C GLU A 28 14.72 -2.18 15.46
N GLY A 29 14.51 -0.98 14.90
CA GLY A 29 13.23 -0.57 14.35
C GLY A 29 12.74 -1.72 13.48
N ALA A 30 11.74 -2.45 13.99
CA ALA A 30 11.35 -3.76 13.50
C ALA A 30 11.27 -3.73 11.98
N ALA A 31 12.20 -4.42 11.31
CA ALA A 31 12.22 -4.51 9.85
C ALA A 31 10.85 -5.01 9.42
N ARG A 32 10.01 -4.10 8.89
CA ARG A 32 8.64 -4.43 8.54
C ARG A 32 8.70 -5.46 7.41
N SER A 33 8.21 -6.67 7.69
CA SER A 33 8.15 -7.74 6.70
C SER A 33 7.39 -7.24 5.46
N VAL A 34 8.04 -7.35 4.30
CA VAL A 34 7.44 -7.07 3.00
C VAL A 34 6.34 -8.10 2.73
N ARG A 35 5.16 -7.62 2.31
CA ARG A 35 3.99 -8.46 2.02
C ARG A 35 3.25 -7.92 0.80
N VAL A 36 2.53 -8.80 0.13
CA VAL A 36 1.63 -8.39 -0.95
C VAL A 36 0.46 -7.58 -0.39
N ARG A 37 0.19 -6.44 -1.02
CA ARG A 37 -0.98 -5.58 -0.79
C ARG A 37 -1.66 -5.26 -2.12
N ALA A 38 -2.93 -4.89 -2.04
CA ALA A 38 -3.69 -4.45 -3.19
C ALA A 38 -4.15 -3.00 -2.97
N ILE A 39 -3.90 -2.15 -3.96
CA ILE A 39 -4.26 -0.74 -3.95
C ILE A 39 -5.33 -0.50 -5.00
N ARG A 40 -6.35 0.27 -4.62
CA ARG A 40 -7.46 0.65 -5.50
C ARG A 40 -7.24 2.07 -5.96
N GLY A 41 -7.52 2.29 -7.23
CA GLY A 41 -7.63 3.62 -7.82
C GLY A 41 -8.95 3.75 -8.58
N ALA A 42 -9.54 4.93 -8.61
CA ALA A 42 -10.58 5.29 -9.55
C ALA A 42 -10.46 6.75 -10.00
N ASN A 43 -10.76 7.01 -11.27
CA ASN A 43 -10.86 8.35 -11.83
C ASN A 43 -12.06 8.41 -12.77
N GLN A 44 -12.83 9.50 -12.70
CA GLN A 44 -13.86 9.77 -13.70
C GLN A 44 -13.24 10.57 -14.83
N ILE A 45 -13.38 10.08 -16.06
CA ILE A 45 -12.83 10.69 -17.27
C ILE A 45 -13.88 11.63 -17.88
N ASP A 46 -13.43 12.80 -18.33
CA ASP A 46 -14.33 13.84 -18.81
C ASP A 46 -15.05 13.45 -20.11
N SER A 47 -14.33 12.78 -21.03
CA SER A 47 -14.82 12.39 -22.37
C SER A 47 -14.20 11.06 -22.85
N ASP A 48 -14.92 10.36 -23.75
CA ASP A 48 -14.40 9.17 -24.43
C ASP A 48 -13.53 9.56 -25.63
N ASP A 49 -12.36 10.13 -25.35
CA ASP A 49 -11.31 10.37 -26.33
C ASP A 49 -9.95 9.90 -25.81
N ARG A 50 -9.03 9.67 -26.75
CA ARG A 50 -7.71 9.11 -26.47
C ARG A 50 -6.95 9.94 -25.43
N ASP A 51 -6.92 11.25 -25.60
CA ASP A 51 -6.08 12.12 -24.78
C ASP A 51 -6.64 12.22 -23.35
N ALA A 52 -7.97 12.32 -23.21
CA ALA A 52 -8.64 12.32 -21.92
C ALA A 52 -8.42 11.00 -21.15
N ILE A 53 -8.53 9.85 -21.81
CA ILE A 53 -8.29 8.54 -21.18
C ILE A 53 -6.83 8.41 -20.76
N LEU A 54 -5.87 8.78 -21.62
CA LEU A 54 -4.45 8.67 -21.29
C LEU A 54 -4.05 9.60 -20.15
N ALA A 55 -4.46 10.87 -20.21
CA ALA A 55 -4.18 11.84 -19.16
C ALA A 55 -4.81 11.44 -17.82
N GLY A 56 -6.08 11.02 -17.84
CA GLY A 56 -6.78 10.58 -16.63
C GLY A 56 -6.22 9.29 -16.04
N THR A 57 -5.74 8.37 -16.87
CA THR A 57 -5.03 7.16 -16.41
C THR A 57 -3.68 7.51 -15.80
N ALA A 58 -2.90 8.37 -16.47
CA ALA A 58 -1.59 8.78 -15.99
C ALA A 58 -1.70 9.48 -14.62
N ALA A 59 -2.63 10.43 -14.49
CA ALA A 59 -2.92 11.10 -13.22
C ALA A 59 -3.27 10.10 -12.12
N LEU A 60 -4.11 9.10 -12.42
CA LEU A 60 -4.49 8.08 -11.45
C LEU A 60 -3.32 7.19 -11.01
N VAL A 61 -2.50 6.72 -11.95
CA VAL A 61 -1.34 5.87 -11.67
C VAL A 61 -0.29 6.64 -10.88
N THR A 62 0.06 7.85 -11.30
CA THR A 62 1.02 8.72 -10.61
C THR A 62 0.59 8.96 -9.16
N GLU A 63 -0.67 9.35 -8.93
CA GLU A 63 -1.16 9.60 -7.58
C GLU A 63 -1.14 8.34 -6.69
N VAL A 64 -1.46 7.16 -7.27
CA VAL A 64 -1.38 5.88 -6.55
C VAL A 64 0.06 5.57 -6.15
N MET A 65 1.02 5.78 -7.05
CA MET A 65 2.43 5.55 -6.77
C MET A 65 2.95 6.52 -5.70
N GLU A 66 2.66 7.82 -5.84
CA GLU A 66 3.14 8.85 -4.92
C GLU A 66 2.58 8.69 -3.51
N ARG A 67 1.25 8.52 -3.35
CA ARG A 67 0.63 8.38 -2.02
C ARG A 67 1.04 7.12 -1.27
N ASN A 68 1.54 6.12 -1.99
CA ASN A 68 2.00 4.87 -1.41
C ASN A 68 3.51 4.70 -1.52
N GLU A 69 4.25 5.76 -1.88
CA GLU A 69 5.71 5.78 -2.06
C GLU A 69 6.22 4.52 -2.79
N LEU A 70 5.65 4.24 -3.96
CA LEU A 70 5.98 3.08 -4.77
C LEU A 70 6.89 3.45 -5.94
N SER A 71 7.82 2.55 -6.23
CA SER A 71 8.55 2.49 -7.49
C SER A 71 7.94 1.43 -8.42
N ALA A 72 8.42 1.35 -9.66
CA ALA A 72 7.99 0.30 -10.59
C ALA A 72 8.33 -1.11 -10.08
N ASP A 73 9.46 -1.27 -9.38
CA ASP A 73 9.92 -2.56 -8.84
C ASP A 73 9.01 -3.10 -7.73
N ASP A 74 8.26 -2.23 -7.06
CA ASP A 74 7.31 -2.63 -6.03
C ASP A 74 6.00 -3.20 -6.61
N ILE A 75 5.75 -3.02 -7.92
CA ILE A 75 4.49 -3.36 -8.57
C ILE A 75 4.57 -4.75 -9.22
N ILE A 76 3.77 -5.68 -8.71
CA ILE A 76 3.64 -7.04 -9.26
C ILE A 76 2.78 -7.04 -10.52
N SER A 77 1.65 -6.33 -10.50
CA SER A 77 0.71 -6.23 -11.62
C SER A 77 -0.31 -5.12 -11.42
N VAL A 78 -0.91 -4.65 -12.52
CA VAL A 78 -2.05 -3.73 -12.48
C VAL A 78 -3.18 -4.23 -13.37
N ILE A 79 -4.37 -4.33 -12.79
CA ILE A 79 -5.61 -4.61 -13.52
C ILE A 79 -6.39 -3.31 -13.63
N PHE A 80 -6.67 -2.88 -14.85
CA PHE A 80 -7.53 -1.75 -15.15
C PHE A 80 -8.93 -2.21 -15.53
N THR A 81 -9.95 -1.52 -15.04
CA THR A 81 -11.31 -1.64 -15.56
C THR A 81 -11.82 -0.29 -16.04
N ALA A 82 -12.60 -0.29 -17.11
CA ALA A 82 -13.28 0.90 -17.61
C ALA A 82 -14.76 0.60 -17.78
N THR A 83 -15.62 1.58 -17.48
CA THR A 83 -17.04 1.47 -17.80
C THR A 83 -17.25 1.30 -19.32
N PRO A 84 -18.32 0.63 -19.77
CA PRO A 84 -18.53 0.33 -21.19
C PRO A 84 -18.63 1.55 -22.12
N ASP A 85 -18.79 2.75 -21.57
CA ASP A 85 -18.85 4.03 -22.26
C ASP A 85 -17.47 4.70 -22.46
N LEU A 86 -16.36 4.01 -22.15
CA LEU A 86 -14.99 4.40 -22.50
C LEU A 86 -14.39 3.35 -23.44
N THR A 87 -14.13 3.75 -24.68
CA THR A 87 -13.73 2.84 -25.76
C THR A 87 -12.56 3.37 -26.60
N ALA A 88 -12.20 4.65 -26.46
CA ALA A 88 -11.26 5.31 -27.37
C ALA A 88 -9.79 4.88 -27.20
N GLU A 89 -9.38 4.35 -26.04
CA GLU A 89 -8.00 3.90 -25.79
C GLU A 89 -7.89 2.91 -24.61
N PHE A 90 -6.82 2.11 -24.60
CA PHE A 90 -6.45 1.23 -23.50
C PHE A 90 -5.69 1.99 -22.38
N PRO A 91 -6.17 1.93 -21.13
CA PRO A 91 -5.48 2.51 -19.97
C PRO A 91 -4.03 2.06 -19.80
N ALA A 92 -3.76 0.78 -20.08
CA ALA A 92 -2.42 0.20 -19.94
C ALA A 92 -1.36 0.90 -20.80
N TYR A 93 -1.74 1.61 -21.87
CA TYR A 93 -0.79 2.38 -22.66
C TYR A 93 -0.18 3.54 -21.86
N ALA A 94 -0.99 4.30 -21.12
CA ALA A 94 -0.50 5.40 -20.27
C ALA A 94 0.46 4.90 -19.18
N ALA A 95 0.14 3.76 -18.54
CA ALA A 95 0.99 3.14 -17.53
C ALA A 95 2.38 2.77 -18.09
N ARG A 96 2.47 2.28 -19.33
CA ARG A 96 3.76 2.01 -20.00
C ARG A 96 4.56 3.29 -20.23
N GLN A 97 3.89 4.38 -20.61
CA GLN A 97 4.55 5.68 -20.79
C GLN A 97 5.12 6.24 -19.48
N LEU A 98 4.57 5.83 -18.33
CA LEU A 98 5.06 6.17 -17.00
C LEU A 98 6.19 5.26 -16.49
N GLY A 99 6.71 4.34 -17.32
CA GLY A 99 7.82 3.47 -16.97
C GLY A 99 7.42 2.10 -16.40
N LEU A 100 6.13 1.75 -16.41
CA LEU A 100 5.66 0.40 -16.06
C LEU A 100 5.76 -0.56 -17.25
N THR A 101 6.90 -0.54 -17.96
CA THR A 101 7.12 -1.29 -19.21
C THR A 101 7.19 -2.80 -18.99
N ASP A 102 7.81 -3.22 -17.90
CA ASP A 102 8.04 -4.63 -17.55
C ASP A 102 7.00 -5.18 -16.56
N VAL A 103 6.07 -4.34 -16.12
CA VAL A 103 4.98 -4.74 -15.23
C VAL A 103 3.85 -5.40 -16.05
N PRO A 104 3.34 -6.56 -15.64
CA PRO A 104 2.14 -7.15 -16.22
C PRO A 104 0.90 -6.24 -16.05
N LEU A 105 0.34 -5.78 -17.16
CA LEU A 105 -0.86 -4.94 -17.20
C LEU A 105 -2.01 -5.67 -17.92
N LEU A 106 -3.21 -5.61 -17.34
CA LEU A 106 -4.43 -6.17 -17.93
C LEU A 106 -5.54 -5.11 -17.95
N CYS A 107 -6.30 -5.05 -19.04
CA CYS A 107 -7.51 -4.24 -19.13
C CYS A 107 -8.74 -5.15 -19.24
N ALA A 108 -9.83 -4.76 -18.59
CA ALA A 108 -11.13 -5.40 -18.69
C ALA A 108 -12.26 -4.36 -18.72
N THR A 109 -13.43 -4.75 -19.19
CA THR A 109 -14.64 -3.93 -19.07
C THR A 109 -15.24 -4.11 -17.68
N GLU A 110 -15.62 -3.01 -17.04
CA GLU A 110 -16.34 -3.03 -15.78
C GLU A 110 -17.79 -3.53 -15.97
N ILE A 111 -18.36 -4.12 -14.92
CA ILE A 111 -19.77 -4.50 -14.91
C ILE A 111 -20.68 -3.30 -15.26
N SER A 112 -21.59 -3.51 -16.21
CA SER A 112 -22.52 -2.49 -16.68
C SER A 112 -23.76 -2.39 -15.78
N VAL A 113 -23.64 -1.70 -14.65
CA VAL A 113 -24.75 -1.47 -13.72
C VAL A 113 -25.57 -0.24 -14.14
N PRO A 114 -26.90 -0.34 -14.31
CA PRO A 114 -27.75 0.80 -14.65
C PRO A 114 -27.62 1.95 -13.65
N ALA A 115 -27.58 3.19 -14.17
CA ALA A 115 -27.41 4.43 -13.38
C ALA A 115 -26.11 4.51 -12.54
N ALA A 116 -25.15 3.61 -12.75
CA ALA A 116 -23.81 3.77 -12.19
C ALA A 116 -23.11 4.99 -12.80
N MET A 117 -22.10 5.48 -12.08
CA MET A 117 -21.29 6.61 -12.52
C MET A 117 -20.68 6.31 -13.90
N PRO A 118 -20.90 7.17 -14.91
CA PRO A 118 -20.38 6.99 -16.26
C PRO A 118 -18.90 7.35 -16.34
N ARG A 119 -18.23 6.83 -17.35
CA ARG A 119 -16.83 7.12 -17.69
C ARG A 119 -15.86 6.97 -16.54
N VAL A 120 -15.97 5.86 -15.80
CA VAL A 120 -15.07 5.59 -14.68
C VAL A 120 -14.02 4.58 -15.08
N LEU A 121 -12.78 5.00 -14.96
CA LEU A 121 -11.60 4.16 -15.03
C LEU A 121 -11.18 3.77 -13.62
N ARG A 122 -10.89 2.49 -13.40
CA ARG A 122 -10.42 1.96 -12.12
C ARG A 122 -9.13 1.19 -12.32
N LEU A 123 -8.36 1.08 -11.24
CA LEU A 123 -7.25 0.16 -11.15
C LEU A 123 -7.27 -0.65 -9.85
N LEU A 124 -6.68 -1.84 -9.94
CA LEU A 124 -6.27 -2.68 -8.83
C LEU A 124 -4.80 -3.05 -9.04
N ALA A 125 -3.91 -2.41 -8.27
CA ALA A 125 -2.48 -2.71 -8.31
C ALA A 125 -2.13 -3.70 -7.19
N HIS A 126 -1.44 -4.79 -7.54
CA HIS A 126 -0.81 -5.67 -6.57
C HIS A 126 0.63 -5.23 -6.38
N VAL A 127 1.03 -5.02 -5.12
CA VAL A 127 2.35 -4.46 -4.78
C VAL A 127 2.99 -5.23 -3.65
N GLU A 128 4.32 -5.25 -3.61
CA GLU A 128 5.09 -5.67 -2.45
C GLU A 128 5.44 -4.44 -1.61
N THR A 129 5.07 -4.45 -0.33
CA THR A 129 5.34 -3.29 0.54
C THR A 129 5.44 -3.68 2.01
N PRO A 130 6.26 -2.98 2.82
CA PRO A 130 6.24 -3.11 4.28
C PRO A 130 4.99 -2.49 4.92
N ARG A 131 4.19 -1.71 4.18
CA ARG A 131 2.97 -1.06 4.70
C ARG A 131 1.93 -2.10 5.14
N SER A 132 1.37 -1.87 6.31
CA SER A 132 0.17 -2.59 6.77
C SER A 132 -1.03 -2.22 5.91
N ARG A 133 -2.09 -3.03 5.97
CA ARG A 133 -3.32 -2.77 5.20
C ARG A 133 -3.98 -1.44 5.56
N ALA A 134 -3.85 -1.00 6.82
CA ALA A 134 -4.41 0.26 7.31
C ALA A 134 -3.65 1.49 6.79
N GLU A 135 -2.42 1.32 6.34
CA GLU A 135 -1.57 2.40 5.83
C GLU A 135 -1.69 2.58 4.31
N ILE A 136 -2.35 1.64 3.61
CA ILE A 136 -2.55 1.72 2.17
C ILE A 136 -3.50 2.88 1.83
N ARG A 137 -3.04 3.75 0.94
CA ARG A 137 -3.77 4.93 0.48
C ARG A 137 -4.36 4.64 -0.89
N HIS A 138 -5.62 4.20 -0.89
CA HIS A 138 -6.39 4.10 -2.14
C HIS A 138 -6.72 5.51 -2.68
N VAL A 139 -6.79 5.63 -4.00
CA VAL A 139 -6.92 6.93 -4.69
C VAL A 139 -8.24 7.04 -5.44
N TYR A 140 -8.93 8.16 -5.30
CA TYR A 140 -10.18 8.44 -5.99
C TYR A 140 -10.15 9.89 -6.46
N LEU A 141 -10.15 10.11 -7.77
CA LEU A 141 -9.96 11.41 -8.41
C LEU A 141 -11.24 11.86 -9.14
N GLY A 142 -11.36 13.17 -9.33
CA GLY A 142 -12.50 13.78 -10.01
C GLY A 142 -13.83 13.39 -9.36
N GLY A 143 -14.84 13.10 -10.18
CA GLY A 143 -16.15 12.66 -9.68
C GLY A 143 -16.10 11.27 -9.02
N ALA A 144 -15.07 10.45 -9.26
CA ALA A 144 -14.94 9.14 -8.63
C ALA A 144 -14.68 9.22 -7.11
N ALA A 145 -14.33 10.40 -6.58
CA ALA A 145 -14.29 10.64 -5.13
C ALA A 145 -15.62 10.28 -4.43
N ALA A 146 -16.76 10.45 -5.12
CA ALA A 146 -18.07 10.09 -4.58
C ALA A 146 -18.28 8.56 -4.45
N LEU A 147 -17.45 7.73 -5.10
CA LEU A 147 -17.56 6.26 -5.01
C LEU A 147 -17.03 5.69 -3.68
N ARG A 148 -16.42 6.53 -2.84
CA ARG A 148 -15.81 6.10 -1.58
C ARG A 148 -16.42 6.85 -0.40
N THR A 149 -17.63 6.44 -0.01
CA THR A 149 -18.38 7.05 1.10
C THR A 149 -17.94 6.58 2.50
N ASP A 150 -16.97 5.67 2.60
CA ASP A 150 -16.73 4.87 3.82
C ASP A 150 -15.31 4.94 4.42
N LEU A 151 -14.36 5.73 3.88
CA LEU A 151 -12.99 5.80 4.41
C LEU A 151 -12.50 7.25 4.59
N PRO A 152 -11.80 7.57 5.70
CA PRO A 152 -11.24 8.91 5.94
C PRO A 152 -10.15 9.24 4.92
N GLN A 153 -10.14 10.49 4.46
CA GLN A 153 -9.21 11.02 3.45
C GLN A 153 -7.75 10.97 3.94
#